data_AF-A0A951PZ67-F1
#
_entry.id   AF-A0A951PZ67-F1
#
_cell.length_a   1.000
_cell.length_b   1.000
_cell.length_c   1.000
_cell.angle_alpha   90.00
_cell.angle_beta   90.00
_cell.angle_gamma   90.00
#
_symmetry.space_group_name_H-M   'P 1'
#
loop_
_entity.id
_entity.type
_entity.pdbx_description
1 polymer ?
#
loop_
_entity_poly.entity_id
_entity_poly.type
_entity_poly.pdbx_seq_one_letter_code
_entity_poly.pdbx_strand_id
1 'polypeptide(L)'
;MAYKITSQCISCDLCLSVCPTGAIKIVDGNRWIDPELCTNCVGSFYTVPQCKAGCPTCDGCVKQPSDYWEGWFANYNRVLAKLTNKEDYWDRWFNCYSKKLILSN
;
A
#
# COMPACT_ATOMS: atom_id res chain seq x y z
N MET A 1 6.86 6.55 10.85
CA MET A 1 6.54 5.25 10.21
C MET A 1 6.76 5.41 8.72
N ALA A 2 7.41 4.46 8.08
CA ALA A 2 7.66 4.49 6.64
C ALA A 2 7.11 3.23 5.97
N TYR A 3 6.93 3.29 4.65
CA TYR A 3 6.74 2.08 3.85
C TYR A 3 8.08 1.38 3.63
N LYS A 4 8.04 0.06 3.42
CA LYS A 4 9.20 -0.76 3.03
C LYS A 4 8.88 -1.54 1.76
N ILE A 5 9.85 -1.66 0.87
CA ILE A 5 9.75 -2.53 -0.32
C ILE A 5 9.83 -4.00 0.11
N THR A 6 8.99 -4.84 -0.51
CA THR A 6 8.96 -6.29 -0.25
C THR A 6 9.57 -7.07 -1.41
N SER A 7 9.72 -8.38 -1.23
CA SER A 7 10.09 -9.30 -2.30
C SER A 7 9.06 -9.41 -3.43
N GLN A 8 7.86 -8.83 -3.27
CA GLN A 8 6.84 -8.77 -4.32
C GLN A 8 7.00 -7.57 -5.26
N CYS A 9 8.09 -6.80 -5.12
CA CYS A 9 8.43 -5.73 -6.05
C CYS A 9 8.94 -6.32 -7.38
N ILE A 10 8.30 -5.97 -8.49
CA ILE A 10 8.64 -6.45 -9.84
C ILE A 10 9.49 -5.46 -10.64
N SER A 11 10.18 -4.56 -9.96
CA SER A 11 11.02 -3.56 -10.60
C SER A 11 10.33 -2.71 -11.71
N CYS A 12 9.06 -2.29 -11.54
CA CYS A 12 8.31 -1.52 -12.56
C CYS A 12 8.45 0.04 -12.56
N ASP A 13 9.24 0.62 -11.66
CA ASP A 13 9.51 2.06 -11.48
C ASP A 13 8.34 3.02 -11.21
N LEU A 14 7.08 2.58 -11.30
CA LEU A 14 5.91 3.46 -11.12
C LEU A 14 5.91 4.22 -9.77
N CYS A 15 6.42 3.62 -8.70
CA CYS A 15 6.44 4.26 -7.39
C CYS A 15 7.42 5.44 -7.28
N LEU A 16 8.43 5.53 -8.15
CA LEU A 16 9.42 6.62 -8.12
C LEU A 16 8.80 7.96 -8.54
N SER A 17 8.00 7.98 -9.60
CA SER A 17 7.42 9.21 -10.15
C SER A 17 6.27 9.77 -9.32
N VAL A 18 5.58 8.92 -8.55
CA VAL A 18 4.40 9.32 -7.76
C VAL A 18 4.74 9.69 -6.31
N CYS A 19 5.98 9.51 -5.86
CA CYS A 19 6.37 9.83 -4.49
C CYS A 19 6.58 11.35 -4.32
N PRO A 20 5.75 12.06 -3.52
CA PRO A 20 5.80 13.53 -3.45
C PRO A 20 7.06 14.06 -2.77
N THR A 21 7.73 13.25 -1.95
CA THR A 21 8.93 13.63 -1.20
C THR A 21 10.22 13.05 -1.79
N GLY A 22 10.14 12.31 -2.89
CA GLY A 22 11.30 11.61 -3.46
C GLY A 22 11.92 10.57 -2.52
N ALA A 23 11.14 10.02 -1.59
CA ALA A 23 11.63 9.04 -0.62
C ALA A 23 12.06 7.70 -1.24
N ILE A 24 11.63 7.39 -2.48
CA ILE A 24 11.93 6.11 -3.12
C ILE A 24 13.15 6.24 -4.04
N LYS A 25 14.18 5.45 -3.78
CA LYS A 25 15.48 5.44 -4.49
C LYS A 25 15.78 4.05 -5.04
N ILE A 26 16.68 3.98 -6.01
CA ILE A 26 17.24 2.71 -6.51
C ILE A 26 18.58 2.48 -5.82
N VAL A 27 18.70 1.34 -5.14
CA VAL A 27 19.91 0.87 -4.46
C VAL A 27 20.14 -0.57 -4.89
N ASP A 28 21.30 -0.84 -5.50
CA ASP A 28 21.67 -2.18 -6.01
C ASP A 28 20.61 -2.81 -6.93
N GLY A 29 20.00 -2.00 -7.80
CA GLY A 29 18.95 -2.43 -8.72
C GLY A 29 17.57 -2.67 -8.07
N ASN A 30 17.46 -2.52 -6.75
CA ASN A 30 16.23 -2.67 -5.99
C ASN A 30 15.68 -1.33 -5.54
N ARG A 31 14.37 -1.27 -5.29
CA ARG A 31 13.73 -0.06 -4.78
C ARG A 31 13.91 -0.05 -3.27
N TRP A 32 14.26 1.11 -2.74
CA TRP A 32 14.42 1.34 -1.32
C TRP A 32 13.67 2.61 -0.94
N ILE A 33 13.01 2.61 0.22
CA ILE A 33 12.27 3.76 0.73
C ILE A 33 13.04 4.33 1.90
N ASP A 34 13.42 5.59 1.76
CA ASP A 34 14.08 6.39 2.78
C ASP A 34 13.08 6.73 3.90
N PRO A 35 13.26 6.18 5.11
CA PRO A 35 12.29 6.36 6.18
C PRO A 35 12.22 7.80 6.68
N GLU A 36 13.32 8.57 6.56
CA GLU A 36 13.39 9.97 6.99
C GLU A 36 12.61 10.90 6.04
N LEU A 37 12.48 10.51 4.76
CA LEU A 37 11.73 11.26 3.76
C LEU A 37 10.28 10.77 3.60
N CYS A 38 9.97 9.58 4.07
CA CYS A 38 8.65 8.97 3.87
C CYS A 38 7.61 9.54 4.85
N THR A 39 6.75 10.44 4.35
CA THR A 39 5.67 11.04 5.15
C THR A 39 4.38 10.22 5.15
N ASN A 40 4.38 9.00 4.58
CA ASN A 40 3.16 8.26 4.22
C ASN A 40 2.19 9.07 3.33
N CYS A 41 2.71 10.04 2.57
CA CYS A 41 1.93 11.01 1.81
C CYS A 41 1.02 11.92 2.68
N VAL A 42 1.20 11.93 4.00
CA VAL A 42 0.55 12.90 4.90
C VAL A 42 1.08 14.30 4.57
N GLY A 43 0.19 15.28 4.51
CA GLY A 43 0.52 16.66 4.12
C GLY A 43 0.79 16.86 2.63
N SER A 44 0.67 15.82 1.80
CA SER A 44 0.67 15.94 0.34
C SER A 44 -0.74 16.11 -0.22
N PHE A 45 -0.85 16.57 -1.47
CA PHE A 45 -2.14 16.68 -2.19
C PHE A 45 -2.93 15.37 -2.22
N TYR A 46 -2.25 14.22 -2.25
CA TYR A 46 -2.90 12.93 -2.47
C TYR A 46 -3.53 12.33 -1.21
N THR A 47 -3.10 12.71 0.00
CA THR A 47 -3.53 12.19 1.33
C THR A 47 -3.48 10.67 1.56
N VAL A 48 -3.29 9.89 0.50
CA VAL A 48 -3.15 8.43 0.51
C VAL A 48 -1.78 8.03 -0.03
N PRO A 49 -1.16 6.95 0.47
CA PRO A 49 0.16 6.49 0.02
C PRO A 49 0.18 6.10 -1.47
N GLN A 50 0.76 6.96 -2.32
CA GLN A 50 0.75 6.77 -3.78
C GLN A 50 1.54 5.54 -4.22
N CYS A 51 2.65 5.24 -3.55
CA CYS A 51 3.46 4.05 -3.82
C CYS A 51 2.70 2.72 -3.60
N LYS A 52 1.70 2.72 -2.70
CA LYS A 52 0.82 1.56 -2.46
C LYS A 52 -0.36 1.57 -3.43
N ALA A 53 -0.99 2.73 -3.63
CA ALA A 53 -2.17 2.86 -4.49
C ALA A 53 -1.88 2.52 -5.96
N GLY A 54 -0.69 2.89 -6.47
CA GLY A 54 -0.26 2.58 -7.83
C GLY A 54 0.47 1.25 -7.99
N CYS A 55 0.67 0.46 -6.92
CA CYS A 55 1.49 -0.75 -7.02
C CYS A 55 0.77 -1.87 -7.79
N PRO A 56 1.29 -2.34 -8.93
CA PRO A 56 0.59 -3.35 -9.74
C PRO A 56 0.51 -4.72 -9.06
N THR A 57 1.43 -5.03 -8.14
CA THR A 57 1.39 -6.28 -7.37
C THR A 57 0.58 -6.16 -6.08
N CYS A 58 -0.01 -4.99 -5.81
CA CYS A 58 -0.65 -4.61 -4.55
C CYS A 58 0.25 -4.64 -3.32
N ASP A 59 1.29 -5.48 -3.25
CA ASP A 59 2.12 -5.75 -2.08
C ASP A 59 3.62 -5.51 -2.30
N GLY A 60 4.01 -4.90 -3.41
CA GLY A 60 5.40 -4.47 -3.67
C GLY A 60 5.96 -3.49 -2.62
N CYS A 61 5.09 -2.82 -1.85
CA CYS A 61 5.46 -2.16 -0.60
C CYS A 61 4.40 -2.37 0.50
N VAL A 62 4.85 -2.30 1.75
CA VAL A 62 4.00 -2.45 2.95
C VAL A 62 4.34 -1.38 3.97
N LYS A 63 3.32 -0.89 4.69
CA LYS A 63 3.51 0.04 5.81
C LYS A 63 4.23 -0.70 6.93
N GLN A 64 5.36 -0.16 7.41
CA GLN A 64 5.98 -0.69 8.61
C GLN A 64 5.19 -0.21 9.84
N PRO A 65 4.89 -1.10 10.80
CA PRO A 65 4.28 -0.69 12.07
C PRO A 65 5.25 0.21 12.87
N SER A 66 4.70 1.11 13.68
CA SER A 66 5.48 2.05 14.51
C SER A 66 6.07 1.34 15.73
N ASP A 67 5.36 0.33 16.22
CA ASP A 67 5.71 -0.49 17.37
C ASP A 67 5.32 -1.97 17.17
N TYR A 68 5.76 -2.81 18.10
CA TYR A 68 5.50 -4.25 18.11
C TYR A 68 4.00 -4.58 18.13
N TRP A 69 3.21 -3.85 18.94
CA TRP A 69 1.80 -4.16 19.17
C TRP A 69 0.96 -3.87 17.94
N GLU A 70 1.21 -2.77 17.24
CA GLU A 70 0.55 -2.48 15.97
C GLU A 70 0.80 -3.59 14.93
N GLY A 71 2.04 -4.07 14.82
CA GLY A 71 2.39 -5.18 13.94
C GLY A 71 1.70 -6.49 14.33
N TRP A 72 1.71 -6.81 15.63
CA TRP A 72 1.07 -7.99 16.18
C TRP A 72 -0.44 -7.99 15.93
N PHE A 73 -1.13 -6.88 16.28
CA PHE A 73 -2.57 -6.74 16.08
C PHE A 73 -2.95 -6.79 14.61
N ALA A 74 -2.17 -6.17 13.71
CA ALA A 74 -2.42 -6.24 12.27
C ALA A 74 -2.36 -7.69 11.75
N ASN A 75 -1.37 -8.47 12.19
CA ASN A 75 -1.26 -9.88 11.82
C ASN A 75 -2.39 -10.73 12.44
N TYR A 76 -2.66 -10.55 13.74
CA TYR A 76 -3.74 -11.22 14.44
C TYR A 76 -5.08 -10.99 13.75
N ASN A 77 -5.43 -9.73 13.44
CA ASN A 77 -6.68 -9.37 12.76
C ASN A 77 -6.75 -9.95 11.35
N ARG A 78 -5.64 -9.98 10.60
CA ARG A 78 -5.57 -10.63 9.27
C ARG A 78 -5.84 -12.13 9.35
N VAL A 79 -5.26 -12.81 10.33
CA VAL A 79 -5.46 -14.26 10.54
C VAL A 79 -6.89 -14.52 11.01
N LEU A 80 -7.40 -13.73 11.95
CA LEU A 80 -8.77 -13.82 12.44
C LEU A 80 -9.79 -13.65 11.30
N ALA A 81 -9.61 -12.66 10.42
CA ALA A 81 -10.48 -12.45 9.26
C ALA A 81 -10.55 -13.68 8.35
N LYS A 82 -9.43 -14.38 8.13
CA LYS A 82 -9.39 -15.63 7.37
C LYS A 82 -10.09 -16.78 8.10
N LEU A 83 -9.94 -16.86 9.43
CA LEU A 83 -10.47 -17.96 10.24
C LEU A 83 -11.97 -17.83 10.51
N THR A 84 -12.50 -16.60 10.61
CA THR A 84 -13.91 -16.38 10.94
C THR A 84 -14.87 -16.44 9.75
N ASN A 85 -14.37 -16.74 8.54
CA ASN A 85 -15.14 -16.89 7.29
C ASN A 85 -16.29 -15.87 7.13
N LYS A 86 -16.03 -14.60 7.46
CA LYS A 86 -16.95 -13.50 7.18
C LYS A 86 -16.66 -13.06 5.75
N GLU A 87 -17.45 -13.55 4.81
CA GLU A 87 -17.36 -13.07 3.44
C GLU A 87 -17.57 -11.55 3.36
N ASP A 88 -17.03 -10.84 2.37
CA ASP A 88 -15.73 -10.95 1.72
C ASP A 88 -15.67 -9.84 0.65
N TYR A 89 -14.49 -9.65 0.10
CA TYR A 89 -14.17 -9.17 -1.24
C TYR A 89 -15.31 -8.74 -2.21
N TRP A 90 -16.42 -9.48 -2.40
CA TRP A 90 -17.52 -9.12 -3.32
C TRP A 90 -18.23 -7.81 -2.98
N ASP A 91 -18.42 -7.50 -1.69
CA ASP A 91 -18.93 -6.18 -1.26
C ASP A 91 -17.91 -5.07 -1.58
N ARG A 92 -16.63 -5.39 -1.47
CA ARG A 92 -15.54 -4.46 -1.73
C ARG A 92 -15.34 -4.25 -3.23
N TRP A 93 -15.53 -5.28 -4.05
CA TRP A 93 -15.57 -5.22 -5.51
C TRP A 93 -16.79 -4.43 -6.00
N PHE A 94 -17.99 -4.70 -5.46
CA PHE A 94 -19.20 -3.95 -5.80
C PHE A 94 -19.02 -2.45 -5.49
N ASN A 95 -18.55 -2.11 -4.29
CA ASN A 95 -18.34 -0.70 -3.92
C ASN A 95 -17.21 0.01 -4.68
N CYS A 96 -16.17 -0.73 -5.09
CA CYS A 96 -14.98 -0.13 -5.72
C CYS A 96 -15.03 -0.10 -7.26
N TYR A 97 -15.79 -1.00 -7.90
CA TYR A 97 -15.84 -1.14 -9.36
C TYR A 97 -17.24 -0.91 -9.97
N SER A 98 -18.35 -1.33 -9.33
CA SER A 98 -19.67 -1.31 -9.99
C SER A 98 -20.31 0.09 -10.10
N LYS A 99 -20.02 1.00 -9.16
CA LYS A 99 -20.55 2.39 -9.19
C LYS A 99 -20.11 3.21 -10.41
N LYS A 100 -18.96 2.87 -11.02
CA LYS A 100 -18.47 3.55 -12.23
C LYS A 100 -19.17 3.12 -13.51
N LEU A 101 -19.89 2.00 -13.51
CA LEU A 101 -20.61 1.47 -14.68
C LEU A 101 -22.09 1.91 -14.74
N ILE A 102 -22.63 2.45 -13.64
CA ILE A 102 -24.05 2.84 -13.53
C ILE A 102 -24.30 4.32 -13.91
N LEU A 103 -23.27 5.18 -13.95
CA LEU A 103 -23.40 6.62 -14.27
C LEU A 103 -23.01 7.00 -15.71
N SER A 104 -22.79 6.01 -16.58
CA SER A 104 -22.39 6.21 -17.98
C SER A 104 -23.35 5.53 -18.97
N ASN A 105 -24.63 5.43 -18.60
CA ASN A 105 -25.76 5.20 -19.49
C ASN A 105 -26.97 6.01 -18.99
#